data_AF-A0AAN6TFG4-F1
#
_entry.id   AF-A0AAN6TFG4-F1
#
_cell.length_a   1.000
_cell.length_b   1.000
_cell.length_c   1.000
_cell.angle_alpha   90.00
_cell.angle_beta   90.00
_cell.angle_gamma   90.00
#
_symmetry.space_group_name_H-M   'P 1'
#
loop_
_entity.id
_entity.type
_entity.pdbx_description
1 polymer ?
#
loop_
_entity_poly.entity_id
_entity_poly.type
_entity_poly.pdbx_seq_one_letter_code
_entity_poly.pdbx_strand_id
1 'polypeptide(L)'
;MPNLDLWYNFGFVVCENLHAERSLAGLYMHMLLGNRPTLDYFASLGITPMDFPPANPPTCPFEQFWKAWEAGTLMDLFDTYGNRGLLTACGESIDLLFPDLREFLSYPGGPESDMRFPRPSVWRLRQFLAIEGANVLTVAPTISRAAIEYGFKPGLDARTRLELHAFYTSIFRRGVRTGEVDGALKRGKLDEVADRWYGEPVPERVRVVLRAVSGAGRTVSANLGDGQSRDHDIQYMWRLRYGYGRGEEHGEESPLTG
;
A
#
# COMPACT_ATOMS: atom_id res chain seq x y z
N MET A 1 10.00 -9.00 12.20
CA MET A 1 9.34 -8.97 10.88
C MET A 1 9.57 -7.59 10.25
N PRO A 2 10.51 -7.42 9.30
CA PRO A 2 10.90 -6.10 8.78
C PRO A 2 10.10 -5.62 7.55
N ASN A 3 9.17 -6.44 7.03
CA ASN A 3 8.67 -6.34 5.65
C ASN A 3 7.32 -5.58 5.52
N LEU A 4 6.48 -5.55 6.56
CA LEU A 4 5.15 -4.91 6.54
C LEU A 4 5.21 -3.39 6.33
N ASP A 5 6.22 -2.72 6.90
CA ASP A 5 6.36 -1.27 6.74
C ASP A 5 6.78 -0.89 5.33
N LEU A 6 7.50 -1.74 4.60
CA LEU A 6 7.91 -1.43 3.23
C LEU A 6 6.74 -1.47 2.24
N TRP A 7 5.85 -2.45 2.37
CA TRP A 7 4.60 -2.50 1.58
C TRP A 7 3.75 -1.24 1.82
N TYR A 8 3.64 -0.82 3.09
CA TYR A 8 2.99 0.43 3.45
C TYR A 8 3.72 1.64 2.84
N ASN A 9 5.03 1.72 2.98
CA ASN A 9 5.84 2.89 2.60
C ASN A 9 5.75 3.28 1.13
N PHE A 10 5.54 2.32 0.23
CA PHE A 10 5.41 2.53 -1.21
C PHE A 10 3.96 2.64 -1.70
N GLY A 11 3.00 2.82 -0.80
CA GLY A 11 1.63 3.16 -1.18
C GLY A 11 0.81 2.00 -1.70
N PHE A 12 1.29 0.75 -1.61
CA PHE A 12 0.45 -0.40 -1.97
C PHE A 12 -0.80 -0.52 -1.09
N VAL A 13 -0.81 0.13 0.08
CA VAL A 13 -2.01 0.27 0.92
C VAL A 13 -3.17 1.01 0.26
N VAL A 14 -2.91 1.81 -0.79
CA VAL A 14 -3.96 2.49 -1.56
C VAL A 14 -4.62 1.56 -2.58
N CYS A 15 -4.01 0.40 -2.87
CA CYS A 15 -4.54 -0.58 -3.81
C CYS A 15 -5.72 -1.34 -3.18
N GLU A 16 -6.76 -1.60 -3.97
CA GLU A 16 -7.96 -2.30 -3.51
C GLU A 16 -7.84 -3.83 -3.63
N ASN A 17 -7.02 -4.29 -4.57
CA ASN A 17 -6.86 -5.70 -4.90
C ASN A 17 -5.47 -5.97 -5.50
N LEU A 18 -5.17 -7.25 -5.70
CA LEU A 18 -3.89 -7.70 -6.25
C LEU A 18 -3.61 -7.18 -7.66
N HIS A 19 -4.65 -6.95 -8.47
CA HIS A 19 -4.47 -6.40 -9.82
C HIS A 19 -4.00 -4.95 -9.74
N ALA A 20 -4.65 -4.11 -8.93
CA ALA A 20 -4.20 -2.75 -8.66
C ALA A 20 -2.78 -2.72 -8.08
N GLU A 21 -2.45 -3.62 -7.15
CA GLU A 21 -1.10 -3.74 -6.58
C GLU A 21 -0.05 -4.06 -7.66
N ARG A 22 -0.35 -5.01 -8.55
CA ARG A 22 0.52 -5.37 -9.69
C ARG A 22 0.68 -4.22 -10.67
N SER A 23 -0.40 -3.48 -10.96
CA SER A 23 -0.35 -2.31 -11.84
C SER A 23 0.54 -1.21 -11.24
N LEU A 24 0.40 -0.92 -9.94
CA LEU A 24 1.26 0.05 -9.25
C LEU A 24 2.72 -0.41 -9.21
N ALA A 25 2.96 -1.70 -8.94
CA ALA A 25 4.30 -2.29 -9.00
C ALA A 25 4.91 -2.16 -10.41
N GLY A 26 4.12 -2.41 -11.44
CA GLY A 26 4.50 -2.23 -12.84
C GLY A 26 4.91 -0.79 -13.14
N LEU A 27 4.18 0.20 -12.61
CA LEU A 27 4.54 1.62 -12.77
C LEU A 27 5.88 1.95 -12.09
N TYR A 28 6.11 1.47 -10.86
CA TYR A 28 7.41 1.65 -10.19
C TYR A 28 8.55 1.02 -11.00
N MET A 29 8.36 -0.19 -11.50
CA MET A 29 9.34 -0.89 -12.34
C MET A 29 9.61 -0.16 -13.64
N HIS A 30 8.55 0.35 -14.28
CA HIS A 30 8.66 1.13 -15.51
C HIS A 30 9.47 2.41 -15.29
N MET A 31 9.22 3.13 -14.20
CA MET A 31 10.00 4.34 -13.87
C MET A 31 11.47 4.02 -13.63
N LEU A 32 11.79 2.93 -12.93
CA LEU A 32 13.17 2.60 -12.52
C LEU A 32 13.97 1.91 -13.64
N LEU A 33 13.33 1.06 -14.43
CA LEU A 33 13.99 0.13 -15.34
C LEU A 33 13.53 0.27 -16.80
N GLY A 34 12.52 1.09 -17.07
CA GLY A 34 11.93 1.24 -18.40
C GLY A 34 11.34 -0.08 -18.88
N ASN A 35 11.55 -0.38 -20.16
CA ASN A 35 11.03 -1.61 -20.78
C ASN A 35 11.91 -2.85 -20.51
N ARG A 36 13.01 -2.71 -19.77
CA ARG A 36 13.99 -3.79 -19.59
C ARG A 36 13.39 -5.10 -19.05
N PRO A 37 12.56 -5.12 -17.99
CA PRO A 37 11.98 -6.36 -17.48
C PRO A 37 11.14 -7.11 -18.53
N THR A 38 10.39 -6.35 -19.33
CA THR A 38 9.55 -6.89 -20.41
C THR A 38 10.42 -7.44 -21.55
N LEU A 39 11.48 -6.73 -21.93
CA LEU A 39 12.43 -7.17 -22.95
C LEU A 39 13.18 -8.43 -22.51
N ASP A 40 13.65 -8.48 -21.27
CA ASP A 40 14.34 -9.65 -20.70
C ASP A 40 13.41 -10.86 -20.65
N TYR A 41 12.12 -10.66 -20.32
CA TYR A 41 11.11 -11.72 -20.37
C TYR A 41 10.88 -12.24 -21.80
N PHE A 42 10.69 -11.38 -22.78
CA PHE A 42 10.52 -11.82 -24.17
C PHE A 42 11.76 -12.54 -24.71
N ALA A 43 12.95 -12.03 -24.39
CA ALA A 43 14.20 -12.69 -24.73
C ALA A 43 14.29 -14.10 -24.11
N SER A 44 13.85 -14.29 -22.87
CA SER A 44 13.81 -15.61 -22.21
C SER A 44 12.86 -16.61 -22.89
N LEU A 45 11.84 -16.11 -23.60
CA LEU A 45 10.91 -16.92 -24.39
C LEU A 45 11.37 -17.13 -25.84
N GLY A 46 12.56 -16.62 -26.21
CA GLY A 46 13.05 -16.63 -27.60
C GLY A 46 12.25 -15.73 -28.55
N ILE A 47 11.40 -14.84 -28.01
CA ILE A 47 10.59 -13.91 -28.80
C ILE A 47 11.45 -12.69 -29.11
N THR A 48 11.74 -12.47 -30.40
CA THR A 48 12.44 -11.26 -30.83
C THR A 48 11.42 -10.12 -30.93
N PRO A 49 11.61 -9.00 -30.21
CA PRO A 49 10.67 -7.89 -30.20
C PRO A 49 10.82 -7.07 -31.49
N MET A 50 10.37 -7.62 -32.63
CA MET A 50 10.36 -6.93 -33.93
C MET A 50 9.19 -5.93 -34.06
N ASP A 51 8.18 -6.02 -33.19
CA ASP A 51 6.93 -5.25 -33.29
C ASP A 51 6.68 -4.26 -32.13
N PHE A 52 7.65 -4.05 -31.23
CA PHE A 52 7.49 -3.10 -30.11
C PHE A 52 8.17 -1.76 -30.41
N PRO A 53 7.54 -0.60 -30.09
CA PRO A 53 8.14 0.69 -30.35
C PRO A 53 9.50 0.83 -29.63
N PRO A 54 10.57 1.28 -30.32
CA PRO A 54 11.96 1.09 -29.90
C PRO A 54 12.48 2.11 -28.88
N ALA A 55 11.63 2.96 -28.31
CA ALA A 55 12.10 3.94 -27.33
C ALA A 55 12.05 3.33 -25.94
N ASN A 56 13.22 3.01 -25.37
CA ASN A 56 13.33 2.90 -23.92
C ASN A 56 12.95 4.27 -23.34
N PRO A 57 11.82 4.37 -22.61
CA PRO A 57 11.45 5.63 -22.01
C PRO A 57 12.54 6.05 -21.01
N PRO A 58 12.69 7.37 -20.77
CA PRO A 58 13.64 7.83 -19.77
C PRO A 58 13.34 7.16 -18.43
N THR A 59 14.37 6.62 -17.79
CA THR A 59 14.28 5.98 -16.47
C THR A 59 14.74 6.94 -15.40
N CYS A 60 14.09 6.89 -14.23
CA CYS A 60 14.53 7.59 -13.04
C CYS A 60 15.67 6.81 -12.37
N PRO A 61 16.86 7.42 -12.18
CA PRO A 61 17.92 6.81 -11.38
C PRO A 61 17.42 6.48 -9.97
N PHE A 62 17.82 5.32 -9.44
CA PHE A 62 17.38 4.86 -8.13
C PHE A 62 17.65 5.88 -7.00
N GLU A 63 18.78 6.58 -7.05
CA GLU A 63 19.12 7.61 -6.07
C GLU A 63 18.14 8.79 -6.11
N GLN A 64 17.73 9.22 -7.31
CA GLN A 64 16.72 10.27 -7.47
C GLN A 64 15.37 9.80 -6.92
N PHE A 65 14.99 8.56 -7.24
CA PHE A 65 13.76 7.93 -6.73
C PHE A 65 13.74 7.90 -5.20
N TRP A 66 14.83 7.42 -4.58
CA TRP A 66 14.92 7.29 -3.13
C TRP A 66 14.86 8.66 -2.43
N LYS A 67 15.60 9.65 -2.93
CA LYS A 67 15.56 11.03 -2.42
C LYS A 67 14.16 11.65 -2.53
N ALA A 68 13.45 11.41 -3.63
CA ALA A 68 12.09 11.91 -3.80
C ALA A 68 11.10 11.22 -2.85
N TRP A 69 11.28 9.93 -2.57
CA TRP A 69 10.48 9.22 -1.57
C TRP A 69 10.72 9.79 -0.16
N GLU A 70 11.98 10.00 0.24
CA GLU A 70 12.32 10.61 1.54
C GLU A 70 11.78 12.04 1.66
N ALA A 71 11.75 12.80 0.56
CA ALA A 71 11.25 14.18 0.53
C ALA A 71 9.72 14.29 0.40
N GLY A 72 9.01 13.21 0.09
CA GLY A 72 7.56 13.25 -0.17
C GLY A 72 7.19 13.85 -1.54
N THR A 73 8.14 13.85 -2.49
CA THR A 73 7.98 14.39 -3.85
C THR A 73 7.95 13.29 -4.91
N LEU A 74 7.67 12.04 -4.50
CA LEU A 74 7.67 10.88 -5.40
C LEU A 74 6.67 11.01 -6.55
N MET A 75 5.58 11.74 -6.34
CA MET A 75 4.57 12.00 -7.38
C MET A 75 5.09 12.86 -8.53
N ASP A 76 6.05 13.75 -8.28
CA ASP A 76 6.66 14.55 -9.34
C ASP A 76 7.44 13.65 -10.31
N LEU A 77 8.01 12.57 -9.80
CA LEU A 77 8.64 11.53 -10.62
C LEU A 77 7.61 10.72 -11.40
N PHE A 78 6.45 10.41 -10.83
CA PHE A 78 5.35 9.79 -11.57
C PHE A 78 4.85 10.68 -12.71
N ASP A 79 4.71 11.98 -12.48
CA ASP A 79 4.27 12.93 -13.51
C ASP A 79 5.30 13.02 -14.65
N THR A 80 6.60 12.90 -14.33
CA THR A 80 7.71 12.96 -15.29
C THR A 80 7.94 11.64 -16.06
N TYR A 81 7.95 10.52 -15.35
CA TYR A 81 8.40 9.20 -15.84
C TYR A 81 7.26 8.18 -15.96
N GLY A 82 6.21 8.27 -15.14
CA GLY A 82 5.11 7.30 -15.06
C GLY A 82 4.10 7.38 -16.22
N ASN A 83 3.95 8.55 -16.85
CA ASN A 83 3.03 8.78 -17.99
C ASN A 83 3.55 8.24 -19.33
N ARG A 84 4.64 7.48 -19.35
CA ARG A 84 5.33 7.03 -20.56
C ARG A 84 5.38 5.50 -20.69
N GLY A 85 4.48 4.79 -20.02
CA GLY A 85 4.45 3.33 -19.97
C GLY A 85 3.22 2.72 -20.65
N LEU A 86 3.26 1.41 -20.86
CA LEU A 86 2.16 0.64 -21.47
C LEU A 86 0.81 0.79 -20.73
N LEU A 87 0.83 0.96 -19.40
CA LEU A 87 -0.37 1.19 -18.59
C LEU A 87 -0.99 2.56 -18.84
N THR A 88 -0.18 3.61 -19.02
CA THR A 88 -0.65 4.98 -19.30
C THR A 88 -0.89 5.23 -20.79
N ALA A 89 -0.35 4.38 -21.68
CA ALA A 89 -0.64 4.39 -23.11
C ALA A 89 -2.12 4.09 -23.43
N CYS A 90 -2.85 3.46 -22.50
CA CYS A 90 -4.30 3.26 -22.57
C CYS A 90 -5.12 4.52 -22.22
N GLY A 91 -4.47 5.65 -21.90
CA GLY A 91 -5.13 6.93 -21.61
C GLY A 91 -5.64 7.08 -20.17
N GLU A 92 -5.35 6.13 -19.29
CA GLU A 92 -5.75 6.19 -17.89
C GLU A 92 -4.76 7.01 -17.07
N SER A 93 -5.24 8.08 -16.43
CA SER A 93 -4.44 8.86 -15.47
C SER A 93 -4.17 8.04 -14.21
N ILE A 94 -2.98 8.19 -13.65
CA ILE A 94 -2.60 7.61 -12.36
C ILE A 94 -3.60 7.98 -11.25
N ASP A 95 -4.15 9.19 -11.31
CA ASP A 95 -5.11 9.69 -10.33
C ASP A 95 -6.50 9.02 -10.48
N LEU A 96 -6.79 8.41 -11.64
CA LEU A 96 -7.99 7.58 -11.82
C LEU A 96 -7.76 6.16 -11.29
N LEU A 97 -6.60 5.57 -11.60
CA LEU A 97 -6.24 4.21 -11.17
C LEU A 97 -5.98 4.11 -9.67
N PHE A 98 -5.39 5.16 -9.09
CA PHE A 98 -5.03 5.21 -7.68
C PHE A 98 -5.38 6.58 -7.09
N PRO A 99 -6.67 6.84 -6.83
CA PRO A 99 -7.14 8.17 -6.43
C PRO A 99 -6.41 8.73 -5.21
N ASP A 100 -6.09 7.85 -4.28
CA ASP A 100 -5.48 8.13 -2.99
C ASP A 100 -3.93 8.15 -3.01
N LEU A 101 -3.30 7.73 -4.11
CA LEU A 101 -1.84 7.57 -4.18
C LEU A 101 -1.09 8.89 -4.05
N ARG A 102 -1.58 9.95 -4.69
CA ARG A 102 -0.93 11.26 -4.68
C ARG A 102 -0.88 11.85 -3.27
N GLU A 103 -2.01 11.79 -2.57
CA GLU A 103 -2.09 12.19 -1.17
C GLU A 103 -1.15 11.33 -0.31
N PHE A 104 -1.18 10.00 -0.48
CA PHE A 104 -0.34 9.09 0.28
C PHE A 104 1.16 9.38 0.13
N LEU A 105 1.61 9.59 -1.11
CA LEU A 105 3.02 9.82 -1.43
C LEU A 105 3.49 11.26 -1.19
N SER A 106 2.58 12.20 -0.94
CA SER A 106 2.92 13.56 -0.49
C SER A 106 3.54 13.59 0.92
N TYR A 107 3.30 12.53 1.71
CA TYR A 107 3.93 12.38 3.01
C TYR A 107 5.33 11.77 2.85
N PRO A 108 6.38 12.47 3.32
CA PRO A 108 7.75 12.00 3.21
C PRO A 108 7.92 10.62 3.84
N GLY A 109 8.68 9.77 3.17
CA GLY A 109 9.01 8.43 3.62
C GLY A 109 10.14 8.42 4.65
N GLY A 110 10.24 7.32 5.38
CA GLY A 110 11.36 7.04 6.28
C GLY A 110 11.02 7.23 7.76
N PRO A 111 11.86 6.66 8.65
CA PRO A 111 11.58 6.63 10.09
C PRO A 111 11.54 8.03 10.72
N GLU A 112 12.38 8.97 10.27
CA GLU A 112 12.37 10.34 10.78
C GLU A 112 11.15 11.13 10.31
N SER A 113 10.69 10.86 9.09
CA SER A 113 9.52 11.50 8.49
C SER A 113 8.24 11.03 9.16
N ASP A 114 8.12 9.75 9.52
CA ASP A 114 6.98 9.22 10.30
C ASP A 114 6.85 9.90 11.67
N MET A 115 7.95 10.39 12.26
CA MET A 115 7.92 11.16 13.52
C MET A 115 7.55 12.62 13.31
N ARG A 116 8.07 13.29 12.28
CA ARG A 116 7.85 14.73 12.04
C ARG A 116 6.56 15.03 11.28
N PHE A 117 6.19 14.15 10.36
CA PHE A 117 5.05 14.27 9.44
C PHE A 117 4.28 12.96 9.38
N PRO A 118 3.67 12.53 10.51
CA PRO A 118 2.98 11.26 10.56
C PRO A 118 1.83 11.22 9.54
N ARG A 119 1.81 10.14 8.74
CA ARG A 119 0.69 9.84 7.85
C ARG A 119 -0.60 9.68 8.66
N PRO A 120 -1.76 10.09 8.10
CA PRO A 120 -3.07 9.83 8.70
C PRO A 120 -3.24 8.37 9.12
N SER A 121 -3.79 8.13 10.32
CA SER A 121 -3.89 6.79 10.89
C SER A 121 -4.82 5.88 10.08
N VAL A 122 -5.72 6.45 9.29
CA VAL A 122 -6.59 5.71 8.35
C VAL A 122 -5.80 4.85 7.35
N TRP A 123 -4.58 5.25 6.96
CA TRP A 123 -3.76 4.42 6.08
C TRP A 123 -3.29 3.15 6.79
N ARG A 124 -2.93 3.28 8.07
CA ARG A 124 -2.60 2.13 8.92
C ARG A 124 -3.84 1.28 9.24
N LEU A 125 -5.04 1.87 9.27
CA LEU A 125 -6.29 1.10 9.29
C LEU A 125 -6.46 0.28 8.01
N ARG A 126 -6.23 0.86 6.82
CA ARG A 126 -6.29 0.08 5.56
C ARG A 126 -5.28 -1.07 5.56
N GLN A 127 -4.08 -0.83 6.07
CA GLN A 127 -3.10 -1.89 6.29
C GLN A 127 -3.63 -2.97 7.25
N PHE A 128 -4.23 -2.58 8.38
CA PHE A 128 -4.86 -3.51 9.33
C PHE A 128 -5.91 -4.39 8.66
N LEU A 129 -6.79 -3.81 7.83
CA LEU A 129 -7.85 -4.54 7.15
C LEU A 129 -7.31 -5.52 6.09
N ALA A 130 -6.19 -5.18 5.45
CA ALA A 130 -5.55 -6.00 4.43
C ALA A 130 -4.73 -7.16 4.99
N ILE A 131 -4.30 -7.11 6.26
CA ILE A 131 -3.60 -8.23 6.90
C ILE A 131 -4.61 -9.21 7.47
N GLU A 132 -4.71 -10.38 6.85
CA GLU A 132 -5.47 -11.49 7.41
C GLU A 132 -4.70 -12.09 8.61
N GLY A 133 -5.12 -11.78 9.84
CA GLY A 133 -4.55 -12.43 11.02
C GLY A 133 -4.88 -11.77 12.36
N ALA A 134 -5.33 -12.57 13.33
CA ALA A 134 -5.70 -12.11 14.68
C ALA A 134 -4.52 -11.50 15.48
N ASN A 135 -3.28 -11.82 15.12
CA ASN A 135 -2.08 -11.39 15.86
C ASN A 135 -1.61 -9.97 15.52
N VAL A 136 -2.17 -9.30 14.49
CA VAL A 136 -1.70 -7.96 14.08
C VAL A 136 -1.83 -6.93 15.20
N LEU A 137 -2.90 -7.04 16.01
CA LEU A 137 -3.12 -6.16 17.17
C LEU A 137 -2.07 -6.34 18.26
N THR A 138 -1.36 -7.48 18.29
CA THR A 138 -0.34 -7.79 19.30
C THR A 138 1.09 -7.65 18.77
N VAL A 139 1.32 -7.83 17.46
CA VAL A 139 2.67 -7.83 16.88
C VAL A 139 3.07 -6.54 16.17
N ALA A 140 2.12 -5.64 15.89
CA ALA A 140 2.38 -4.38 15.19
C ALA A 140 1.73 -3.19 15.93
N PRO A 141 2.44 -2.55 16.88
CA PRO A 141 1.87 -1.51 17.75
C PRO A 141 1.30 -0.30 16.99
N THR A 142 1.94 0.13 15.91
CA THR A 142 1.50 1.27 15.09
C THR A 142 0.19 0.98 14.35
N ILE A 143 0.07 -0.23 13.80
CA ILE A 143 -1.14 -0.72 13.12
C ILE A 143 -2.27 -0.90 14.15
N SER A 144 -1.94 -1.50 15.30
CA SER A 144 -2.88 -1.72 16.40
C SER A 144 -3.45 -0.41 16.94
N ARG A 145 -2.59 0.60 17.18
CA ARG A 145 -3.01 1.95 17.62
C ARG A 145 -4.00 2.58 16.65
N ALA A 146 -3.70 2.55 15.36
CA ALA A 146 -4.61 3.04 14.33
C ALA A 146 -5.94 2.28 14.36
N ALA A 147 -5.93 0.95 14.39
CA ALA A 147 -7.16 0.17 14.44
C ALA A 147 -8.03 0.53 15.67
N ILE A 148 -7.41 0.79 16.83
CA ILE A 148 -8.11 1.22 18.06
C ILE A 148 -8.80 2.57 17.88
N GLU A 149 -8.16 3.55 17.23
CA GLU A 149 -8.76 4.86 16.93
C GLU A 149 -10.06 4.73 16.12
N TYR A 150 -10.12 3.72 15.24
CA TYR A 150 -11.29 3.40 14.41
C TYR A 150 -12.26 2.38 15.04
N GLY A 151 -12.03 1.97 16.30
CA GLY A 151 -12.98 1.19 17.10
C GLY A 151 -12.62 -0.28 17.32
N PHE A 152 -11.51 -0.78 16.77
CA PHE A 152 -11.04 -2.16 16.98
C PHE A 152 -10.37 -2.34 18.35
N LYS A 153 -11.18 -2.29 19.41
CA LYS A 153 -10.68 -2.44 20.79
C LYS A 153 -10.42 -3.92 21.14
N PRO A 154 -9.42 -4.23 21.99
CA PRO A 154 -9.12 -5.61 22.41
C PRO A 154 -10.32 -6.35 23.03
N GLY A 155 -11.20 -5.64 23.74
CA GLY A 155 -12.41 -6.21 24.38
C GLY A 155 -13.66 -6.24 23.51
N LEU A 156 -13.57 -5.91 22.22
CA LEU A 156 -14.70 -5.99 21.30
C LEU A 156 -15.05 -7.46 21.03
N ASP A 157 -16.33 -7.83 21.13
CA ASP A 157 -16.76 -9.20 20.84
C ASP A 157 -16.48 -9.58 19.37
N ALA A 158 -16.27 -10.88 19.12
CA ALA A 158 -15.84 -11.38 17.82
C ALA A 158 -16.81 -11.00 16.70
N ARG A 159 -18.12 -11.00 16.97
CA ARG A 159 -19.14 -10.66 15.97
C ARG A 159 -19.08 -9.18 15.62
N THR A 160 -19.06 -8.29 16.61
CA THR A 160 -18.94 -6.85 16.35
C THR A 160 -17.62 -6.51 15.65
N ARG A 161 -16.53 -7.21 15.96
CA ARG A 161 -15.25 -7.07 15.25
C ARG A 161 -15.34 -7.44 13.77
N LEU A 162 -16.00 -8.55 13.44
CA LEU A 162 -16.22 -8.99 12.06
C LEU A 162 -17.15 -8.02 11.31
N GLU A 163 -18.24 -7.57 11.93
CA GLU A 163 -19.16 -6.59 11.35
C GLU A 163 -18.47 -5.25 11.10
N LEU A 164 -17.59 -4.81 12.02
CA LEU A 164 -16.79 -3.58 11.86
C LEU A 164 -15.73 -3.72 10.75
N HIS A 165 -15.08 -4.87 10.64
CA HIS A 165 -14.15 -5.17 9.54
C HIS A 165 -14.86 -5.15 8.19
N ALA A 166 -16.03 -5.81 8.09
CA ALA A 166 -16.86 -5.80 6.90
C ALA A 166 -17.35 -4.39 6.54
N PHE A 167 -17.71 -3.58 7.54
CA PHE A 167 -18.08 -2.18 7.36
C PHE A 167 -16.97 -1.37 6.68
N TYR A 168 -15.78 -1.32 7.28
CA TYR A 168 -14.68 -0.54 6.71
C TYR A 168 -14.24 -1.08 5.34
N THR A 169 -14.20 -2.40 5.18
CA THR A 169 -13.88 -3.02 3.89
C THR A 169 -14.90 -2.63 2.81
N SER A 170 -16.19 -2.59 3.15
CA SER A 170 -17.26 -2.21 2.23
C SER A 170 -17.15 -0.76 1.78
N ILE A 171 -16.97 0.19 2.71
CA ILE A 171 -16.90 1.62 2.33
C ILE A 171 -15.67 1.92 1.47
N PHE A 172 -14.51 1.29 1.74
CA PHE A 172 -13.31 1.46 0.91
C PHE A 172 -13.49 0.84 -0.47
N ARG A 173 -14.11 -0.33 -0.59
CA ARG A 173 -14.43 -0.94 -1.90
C ARG A 173 -15.41 -0.12 -2.73
N ARG A 174 -16.21 0.72 -2.08
CA ARG A 174 -17.15 1.63 -2.76
C ARG A 174 -16.49 2.95 -3.17
N GLY A 175 -15.19 3.10 -2.92
CA GLY A 175 -14.41 4.26 -3.36
C GLY A 175 -14.45 5.44 -2.40
N VAL A 176 -14.82 5.25 -1.13
CA VAL A 176 -14.67 6.35 -0.15
C VAL A 176 -13.21 6.77 -0.08
N ARG A 177 -12.96 8.07 -0.23
CA ARG A 177 -11.61 8.63 -0.13
C ARG A 177 -11.09 8.46 1.28
N THR A 178 -9.83 8.06 1.40
CA THR A 178 -9.22 7.80 2.71
C THR A 178 -9.17 9.08 3.56
N GLY A 179 -8.93 10.24 2.96
CA GLY A 179 -9.02 11.55 3.62
C GLY A 179 -10.43 11.92 4.12
N GLU A 180 -11.51 11.41 3.51
CA GLU A 180 -12.88 11.63 4.01
C GLU A 180 -13.10 10.90 5.34
N VAL A 181 -12.61 9.67 5.44
CA VAL A 181 -12.73 8.83 6.65
C VAL A 181 -11.91 9.42 7.80
N ASP A 182 -10.67 9.82 7.55
CA ASP A 182 -9.82 10.48 8.55
C ASP A 182 -10.41 11.82 9.01
N GLY A 183 -10.88 12.63 8.07
CA GLY A 183 -11.56 13.88 8.37
C GLY A 183 -12.84 13.67 9.19
N ALA A 184 -13.60 12.62 8.91
CA ALA A 184 -14.80 12.26 9.66
C ALA A 184 -14.47 11.79 11.08
N LEU A 185 -13.41 10.99 11.27
CA LEU A 185 -12.92 10.63 12.60
C LEU A 185 -12.56 11.89 13.40
N LYS A 186 -11.76 12.79 12.82
CA LYS A 186 -11.33 14.04 13.48
C LYS A 186 -12.49 14.97 13.84
N ARG A 187 -13.57 14.96 13.07
CA ARG A 187 -14.78 15.75 13.34
C ARG A 187 -15.81 15.02 14.22
N GLY A 188 -15.56 13.76 14.57
CA GLY A 188 -16.54 12.93 15.30
C GLY A 188 -17.81 12.68 14.50
N LYS A 189 -17.69 12.41 13.19
CA LYS A 189 -18.77 12.25 12.22
C LYS A 189 -18.62 10.97 11.39
N LEU A 190 -18.06 9.91 11.96
CA LEU A 190 -17.88 8.63 11.24
C LEU A 190 -19.22 7.95 10.90
N ASP A 191 -20.26 8.24 11.68
CA ASP A 191 -21.63 7.81 11.42
C ASP A 191 -22.20 8.44 10.13
N GLU A 192 -21.90 9.72 9.85
CA GLU A 192 -22.30 10.37 8.60
C GLU A 192 -21.67 9.70 7.37
N VAL A 193 -20.41 9.24 7.49
CA VAL A 193 -19.73 8.47 6.43
C VAL A 193 -20.41 7.12 6.25
N ALA A 194 -20.79 6.47 7.35
CA ALA A 194 -21.46 5.19 7.34
C ALA A 194 -22.80 5.25 6.60
N ASP A 195 -23.63 6.27 6.89
CA ASP A 195 -24.92 6.45 6.23
C ASP A 195 -24.78 6.78 4.74
N ARG A 196 -23.72 7.49 4.34
CA ARG A 196 -23.48 7.86 2.93
C ARG A 196 -22.95 6.71 2.08
N TRP A 197 -21.98 5.96 2.59
CA TRP A 197 -21.16 5.06 1.78
C TRP A 197 -21.50 3.58 1.95
N TYR A 198 -22.05 3.16 3.10
CA TYR A 198 -22.26 1.73 3.34
C TYR A 198 -23.35 1.12 2.44
N GLY A 199 -24.37 1.91 2.08
CA GLY A 199 -25.47 1.58 1.18
C GLY A 199 -26.39 0.43 1.59
N GLU A 200 -26.22 -0.10 2.80
CA GLU A 200 -27.17 -0.94 3.51
C GLU A 200 -27.41 -0.33 4.90
N PRO A 201 -28.42 -0.80 5.66
CA PRO A 201 -28.53 -0.41 7.06
C PRO A 201 -27.29 -0.86 7.84
N VAL A 202 -26.46 0.10 8.27
CA VAL A 202 -25.31 -0.16 9.14
C VAL A 202 -25.79 -0.88 10.41
N PRO A 203 -25.24 -2.06 10.77
CA PRO A 203 -25.63 -2.78 11.97
C PRO A 203 -25.55 -1.91 13.22
N GLU A 204 -26.54 -1.99 14.11
CA GLU A 204 -26.59 -1.11 15.30
C GLU A 204 -25.35 -1.26 16.18
N ARG A 205 -24.77 -2.47 16.26
CA ARG A 205 -23.51 -2.74 16.98
C ARG A 205 -22.35 -1.89 16.44
N VAL A 206 -22.24 -1.80 15.11
CA VAL A 206 -21.25 -0.96 14.43
C VAL A 206 -21.55 0.52 14.70
N ARG A 207 -22.82 0.96 14.60
CA ARG A 207 -23.21 2.35 14.91
C ARG A 207 -22.82 2.75 16.34
N VAL A 208 -23.06 1.88 17.32
CA VAL A 208 -22.67 2.12 18.72
C VAL A 208 -21.15 2.33 18.82
N VAL A 209 -20.35 1.51 18.15
CA VAL A 209 -18.89 1.67 18.11
C VAL A 209 -18.48 2.99 17.45
N LEU A 210 -19.04 3.31 16.27
CA LEU A 210 -18.73 4.53 15.52
C LEU A 210 -19.07 5.81 16.32
N ARG A 211 -20.22 5.83 17.03
CA ARG A 211 -20.58 6.92 17.93
C ARG A 211 -19.64 7.03 19.12
N ALA A 212 -19.23 5.90 19.69
CA ALA A 212 -18.31 5.87 20.83
C ALA A 212 -16.92 6.42 20.47
N VAL A 213 -16.37 6.09 19.29
CA VAL A 213 -15.09 6.67 18.84
C VAL A 213 -15.25 8.14 18.43
N SER A 214 -16.38 8.50 17.83
CA SER A 214 -16.70 9.88 17.48
C SER A 214 -16.83 10.80 18.70
N GLY A 215 -17.30 10.28 19.83
CA GLY A 215 -17.34 11.00 21.11
C GLY A 215 -16.00 11.09 21.84
N ALA A 216 -15.08 10.15 21.58
CA ALA A 216 -13.79 10.07 22.26
C ALA A 216 -12.69 10.97 21.66
N GLY A 217 -12.86 11.46 20.42
CA GLY A 217 -11.87 12.25 19.68
C GLY A 217 -11.51 13.65 20.24
N ARG A 218 -11.92 13.99 21.47
CA ARG A 218 -11.53 15.26 22.14
C ARG A 218 -10.25 15.16 22.97
N THR A 219 -9.67 13.98 23.16
CA THR A 219 -8.54 13.82 24.06
C THR A 219 -7.53 12.80 23.51
N VAL A 220 -6.27 13.23 23.51
CA VAL A 220 -5.00 12.47 23.42
C VAL A 220 -4.23 12.63 22.11
N SER A 221 -3.06 13.28 22.27
CA SER A 221 -1.95 13.36 21.33
C SER A 221 -0.70 12.72 21.97
N ALA A 222 0.09 12.05 21.12
CA ALA A 222 1.53 11.77 21.15
C ALA A 222 2.18 10.88 22.25
N ASN A 223 2.94 9.84 21.84
CA ASN A 223 4.44 9.81 21.87
C ASN A 223 5.10 8.41 21.64
N LEU A 224 6.42 8.46 21.30
CA LEU A 224 7.52 7.45 21.23
C LEU A 224 7.65 6.68 19.89
N GLY A 225 8.78 6.61 19.14
CA GLY A 225 10.24 6.53 19.45
C GLY A 225 10.66 5.04 19.44
N ASP A 226 11.68 4.48 18.77
CA ASP A 226 12.90 4.95 18.06
C ASP A 226 13.31 3.85 17.03
N GLY A 227 14.13 4.20 16.03
CA GLY A 227 14.43 3.36 14.84
C GLY A 227 15.70 2.50 14.87
N GLN A 228 15.77 1.51 13.97
CA GLN A 228 17.00 0.76 13.64
C GLN A 228 17.16 0.54 12.12
N SER A 229 18.43 0.52 11.71
CA SER A 229 19.06 0.64 10.38
C SER A 229 18.59 -0.31 9.25
N ARG A 230 18.67 0.16 8.00
CA ARG A 230 18.34 -0.56 6.75
C ARG A 230 19.39 -0.33 5.67
N ASP A 231 20.00 -1.42 5.22
CA ASP A 231 20.58 -1.57 3.88
C ASP A 231 20.15 -2.96 3.37
N HIS A 232 19.69 -3.03 2.10
CA HIS A 232 19.25 -4.23 1.34
C HIS A 232 17.75 -4.62 1.27
N ASP A 233 16.79 -3.71 1.50
CA ASP A 233 15.39 -4.14 1.61
C ASP A 233 14.60 -4.25 0.29
N ILE A 234 14.82 -3.41 -0.72
CA ILE A 234 13.87 -3.33 -1.87
C ILE A 234 13.91 -4.57 -2.76
N GLN A 235 15.08 -5.09 -3.15
CA GLN A 235 15.14 -6.31 -3.97
C GLN A 235 14.64 -7.56 -3.22
N TYR A 236 14.77 -7.60 -1.89
CA TYR A 236 14.32 -8.72 -1.06
C TYR A 236 12.78 -8.71 -0.87
N MET A 237 12.16 -7.52 -0.79
CA MET A 237 10.70 -7.35 -0.78
C MET A 237 10.02 -8.01 -1.98
N TRP A 238 10.58 -7.83 -3.16
CA TRP A 238 10.01 -8.31 -4.42
C TRP A 238 10.17 -9.81 -4.61
N ARG A 239 11.31 -10.37 -4.18
CA ARG A 239 11.58 -11.83 -4.28
C ARG A 239 10.67 -12.64 -3.36
N LEU A 240 10.30 -12.13 -2.19
CA LEU A 240 9.44 -12.81 -1.22
C LEU A 240 7.94 -12.81 -1.59
N ARG A 241 7.43 -11.76 -2.26
CA ARG A 241 5.99 -11.61 -2.53
C ARG A 241 5.56 -11.99 -3.94
N TYR A 242 6.45 -11.88 -4.93
CA TYR A 242 6.12 -12.08 -6.35
C TYR A 242 6.91 -13.18 -7.04
N GLY A 243 7.81 -13.88 -6.33
CA GLY A 243 8.40 -15.14 -6.79
C GLY A 243 9.03 -15.05 -8.18
N TYR A 244 9.91 -14.06 -8.43
CA TYR A 244 10.73 -14.07 -9.64
C TYR A 244 11.95 -14.98 -9.43
N GLY A 245 11.87 -16.19 -10.01
CA GLY A 245 13.01 -17.02 -10.40
C GLY A 245 13.76 -17.76 -9.29
N ARG A 246 13.18 -18.85 -8.76
CA ARG A 246 13.98 -19.99 -8.31
C ARG A 246 14.24 -20.82 -9.57
N GLY A 247 15.41 -20.63 -10.19
CA GLY A 247 15.94 -21.64 -11.10
C GLY A 247 16.14 -22.90 -10.29
N GLU A 248 15.28 -23.89 -10.49
CA GLU A 248 15.51 -25.23 -10.00
C GLU A 248 16.72 -25.79 -10.76
N GLU A 249 17.90 -25.76 -10.13
CA GLU A 249 18.97 -26.68 -10.47
C GLU A 249 18.50 -28.08 -10.05
N HIS A 250 17.78 -28.74 -10.96
CA HIS A 250 17.64 -30.18 -10.93
C HIS A 250 19.00 -30.78 -11.29
N GLY A 251 19.56 -31.54 -10.36
CA GLY A 251 20.82 -32.25 -10.52
C GLY A 251 20.79 -33.21 -11.70
N GLU A 252 21.75 -33.06 -12.59
CA GLU A 252 22.20 -34.14 -13.45
C GLU A 252 23.29 -34.92 -12.71
N GLU A 253 22.90 -36.08 -12.18
CA GLU A 253 23.84 -37.15 -11.88
C GLU A 253 24.55 -37.54 -13.19
N SER A 254 25.85 -37.29 -13.25
CA SER A 254 26.73 -37.89 -14.25
C SER A 254 26.97 -39.37 -13.90
N PRO A 255 26.76 -40.34 -14.80
CA PRO A 255 27.38 -41.64 -14.67
C PRO A 255 28.72 -41.62 -15.40
N LEU A 256 29.82 -41.57 -14.63
CA LEU A 256 31.11 -42.08 -15.08
C LEU A 256 31.11 -43.59 -14.89
N THR A 257 31.30 -44.37 -15.97
CA THR A 257 32.51 -45.21 -16.16
C THR A 257 32.33 -46.13 -17.38
N GLY A 258 33.27 -45.99 -18.31
CA GLY A 258 33.90 -47.12 -19.01
C GLY A 258 35.29 -47.32 -18.43
#